data_AF-A0A450WEC5-F1
#
_entry.id   AF-A0A450WEC5-F1
#
_cell.length_a   1.000
_cell.length_b   1.000
_cell.length_c   1.000
_cell.angle_alpha   90.00
_cell.angle_beta   90.00
_cell.angle_gamma   90.00
#
_symmetry.space_group_name_H-M   'P 1'
#
loop_
_entity.id
_entity.type
_entity.pdbx_description
1 polymer ?
#
loop_
_entity_poly.entity_id
_entity_poly.type
_entity_poly.pdbx_seq_one_letter_code
_entity_poly.pdbx_strand_id
1 'polypeptide(L)' 'KAEGKGEGKAEGLVEGMIRVAKIMKDNGEPVEKIAAYTRMTSEEIEAL' A
#
# COMPACT_ATOMS: atom_id res chain seq x y z
N LYS A 1 18.86 22.41 -4.85
CA LYS A 1 18.82 21.16 -4.04
C LYS A 1 17.48 21.08 -3.32
N ALA A 2 16.42 20.66 -4.01
CA ALA A 2 15.07 20.54 -3.46
C ALA A 2 14.37 19.23 -3.85
N GLU A 3 15.09 18.31 -4.51
CA GLU A 3 14.49 17.11 -5.12
C GLU A 3 14.30 15.98 -4.10
N GLY A 4 15.21 15.79 -3.14
CA GLY A 4 15.14 14.66 -2.20
C GLY A 4 13.99 14.65 -1.20
N LYS A 5 13.21 15.75 -1.05
CA LYS A 5 12.06 15.80 -0.13
C LYS A 5 10.75 15.29 -0.75
N GLY A 6 10.63 15.37 -2.07
CA GLY A 6 9.45 14.89 -2.80
C GLY A 6 9.46 13.38 -2.94
N GLU A 7 10.62 12.82 -3.32
CA GLU A 7 10.83 11.39 -3.55
C GLU A 7 10.64 10.58 -2.26
N GLY A 8 11.31 10.95 -1.17
CA GLY A 8 11.19 10.23 0.11
C GLY A 8 9.79 10.24 0.72
N LYS A 9 8.96 11.26 0.41
CA LYS A 9 7.56 11.29 0.85
C LYS A 9 6.69 10.34 0.03
N ALA A 10 6.94 10.23 -1.28
CA ALA A 10 6.23 9.32 -2.16
C ALA A 10 6.59 7.85 -1.82
N GLU A 11 7.87 7.54 -1.64
CA GLU A 11 8.34 6.21 -1.25
C GLU A 11 7.77 5.77 0.10
N GLY A 12 7.81 6.65 1.11
CA GLY A 12 7.26 6.33 2.43
C GLY A 12 5.74 6.10 2.43
N LEU A 13 5.00 6.76 1.53
CA LEU A 13 3.58 6.52 1.33
C LEU A 13 3.31 5.14 0.71
N VAL A 14 4.06 4.77 -0.32
CA VAL A 14 3.93 3.47 -0.99
C VAL A 14 4.26 2.33 -0.03
N GLU A 15 5.40 2.41 0.67
CA GLU A 15 5.76 1.41 1.67
C GLU A 15 4.73 1.32 2.81
N GLY A 16 4.17 2.46 3.21
CA GLY A 16 3.10 2.51 4.20
C GLY A 16 1.86 1.74 3.76
N MET A 17 1.42 1.94 2.52
CA MET A 17 0.23 1.26 1.97
C MET A 17 0.45 -0.23 1.79
N ILE A 18 1.65 -0.66 1.38
CA ILE A 18 2.01 -2.08 1.29
C ILE A 18 1.92 -2.76 2.67
N ARG A 19 2.45 -2.12 3.72
CA ARG A 19 2.36 -2.65 5.08
C ARG A 19 0.91 -2.77 5.56
N VAL A 20 0.07 -1.77 5.28
CA VAL A 20 -1.36 -1.82 5.61
C VAL A 20 -2.05 -2.96 4.88
N ALA A 21 -1.83 -3.10 3.57
CA ALA A 21 -2.44 -4.16 2.77
C ALA A 21 -2.07 -5.56 3.29
N LYS A 22 -0.80 -5.76 3.66
CA LYS A 22 -0.33 -7.03 4.22
C LYS A 22 -1.02 -7.38 5.53
N ILE A 23 -1.10 -6.43 6.47
CA ILE A 23 -1.79 -6.64 7.76
C ILE A 23 -3.28 -6.96 7.54
N MET A 24 -3.94 -6.25 6.63
CA MET A 24 -5.35 -6.51 6.34
C MET A 24 -5.57 -7.89 5.70
N LYS A 25 -4.68 -8.30 4.79
CA LYS A 25 -4.70 -9.64 4.17
C LYS A 25 -4.49 -10.74 5.21
N ASP A 26 -3.49 -10.57 6.09
CA ASP A 26 -3.21 -11.50 7.19
C ASP A 26 -4.39 -11.63 8.17
N ASN A 27 -5.15 -10.55 8.36
CA ASN A 27 -6.38 -10.53 9.15
C ASN A 27 -7.61 -11.14 8.42
N GLY A 28 -7.45 -11.59 7.17
CA GLY A 28 -8.53 -12.16 6.37
C GLY A 28 -9.54 -11.15 5.83
N GLU A 29 -9.15 -9.87 5.72
CA GLU A 29 -10.02 -8.84 5.15
C GLU A 29 -10.23 -9.09 3.64
N PRO A 30 -11.43 -8.77 3.09
CA PRO A 30 -11.70 -8.92 1.66
C PRO A 30 -10.78 -8.05 0.79
N VAL A 31 -10.39 -8.57 -0.37
CA VAL A 31 -9.52 -7.87 -1.34
C VAL A 31 -10.10 -6.51 -1.74
N GLU A 32 -11.41 -6.41 -1.94
CA GLU A 32 -12.09 -5.16 -2.29
C GLU A 32 -11.95 -4.10 -1.19
N LYS A 33 -11.99 -4.54 0.08
CA LYS A 33 -11.78 -3.65 1.22
C LYS A 33 -10.33 -3.22 1.29
N ILE A 34 -9.38 -4.14 1.10
CA ILE A 34 -7.95 -3.80 1.09
C ILE A 34 -7.68 -2.76 -0.02
N ALA A 35 -8.17 -2.99 -1.23
CA ALA A 35 -8.02 -2.09 -2.38
C ALA A 35 -8.58 -0.69 -2.10
N ALA A 36 -9.73 -0.59 -1.43
CA ALA A 36 -10.34 0.69 -1.08
C ALA A 36 -9.47 1.55 -0.13
N TYR A 37 -8.72 0.92 0.77
CA TYR A 37 -7.89 1.62 1.77
C TYR A 37 -6.47 1.89 1.29
N THR A 38 -5.86 0.97 0.55
CA THR A 38 -4.46 1.08 0.12
C THR A 38 -4.30 1.63 -1.29
N ARG A 39 -5.41 1.74 -2.03
CA ARG A 39 -5.46 2.12 -3.46
C ARG A 39 -4.63 1.21 -4.36
N MET A 40 -4.44 -0.03 -3.92
CA MET A 40 -3.80 -1.09 -4.70
C MET A 40 -4.84 -1.83 -5.53
N THR A 41 -4.41 -2.43 -6.64
CA THR A 41 -5.26 -3.32 -7.43
C THR A 41 -5.41 -4.68 -6.72
N SER A 42 -6.46 -5.42 -7.07
CA SER A 42 -6.63 -6.79 -6.57
C SER A 42 -5.43 -7.68 -6.88
N GLU A 43 -4.84 -7.52 -8.07
CA GLU A 43 -3.64 -8.27 -8.50
C GLU A 43 -2.43 -7.95 -7.62
N GLU A 44 -2.20 -6.67 -7.29
CA GLU A 44 -1.13 -6.26 -6.39
C GLU A 44 -1.33 -6.83 -4.98
N ILE A 45 -2.57 -6.85 -4.48
CA ILE A 45 -2.92 -7.40 -3.16
C ILE A 45 -2.77 -8.92 -3.12
N GLU A 46 -3.16 -9.62 -4.18
CA GLU A 46 -2.99 -11.06 -4.30
C GLU A 46 -1.51 -11.46 -4.31
N ALA A 47 -0.65 -10.61 -4.89
CA ALA A 47 0.79 -10.81 -4.94
C ALA A 47 1.54 -10.49 -3.63
N LEU A 48 0.90 -9.85 -2.63
CA LEU A 48 1.48 -9.58 -1.29
C LEU A 48 1.65 -10.83 -0.43
#